data_AF-A0A653C9R7-F1
#
_entry.id   AF-A0A653C9R7-F1
#
_cell.length_a   1.000
_cell.length_b   1.000
_cell.length_c   1.000
_cell.angle_alpha   90.00
_cell.angle_beta   90.00
_cell.angle_gamma   90.00
#
_symmetry.space_group_name_H-M   'P 1'
#
loop_
_entity.id
_entity.type
_entity.pdbx_description
1 polymer ?
#
loop_
_entity_poly.entity_id
_entity_poly.type
_entity_poly.pdbx_seq_one_letter_code
_entity_poly.pdbx_strand_id
1 'polypeptide(L)'
;MKDIPVNTEFPISDLLPKKETGITSFLNKYPNYDGRDTVIAILDSGIDPGAPGLQQTIDGKIKIIERFDCSGCGDVNTVSITPKEGYIETLTGKKLKIPSNWKNPEGIYRIGQKNAFDLYPDRLKERMKSDYKKKHWDENHRKAVSDVSRELAEFDTKHPNNSSLTSAEKLEKENLEAKQDVLANYEKKYHDPGPVYDCILFHDGDKWVCCIDTSEDGDLSKCPLVGEYMLLINMSL
;
A
#
# COMPACT_ATOMS: atom_id res chain seq x y z
N MET A 1 1.77 44.91 28.43
CA MET A 1 0.77 44.85 27.35
C MET A 1 0.56 43.38 27.06
N LYS A 2 -0.68 42.88 27.10
CA LYS A 2 -0.97 41.50 26.71
C LYS A 2 -0.96 41.45 25.19
N ASP A 3 -0.14 40.57 24.62
CA ASP A 3 -0.17 40.31 23.18
C ASP A 3 -1.58 39.86 22.79
N ILE A 4 -2.20 40.65 21.91
CA ILE A 4 -3.49 40.32 21.31
C ILE A 4 -3.18 39.23 20.29
N PRO A 5 -3.72 38.01 20.42
CA PRO A 5 -3.52 36.99 19.42
C PRO A 5 -4.13 37.48 18.12
N VAL A 6 -3.29 37.75 17.13
CA VAL A 6 -3.72 38.03 15.77
C VAL A 6 -4.31 36.73 15.25
N ASN A 7 -5.64 36.63 15.30
CA ASN A 7 -6.38 35.58 14.63
C ASN A 7 -6.38 35.89 13.13
N THR A 8 -5.22 35.78 12.49
CA THR A 8 -5.12 35.72 11.03
C THR A 8 -5.46 34.31 10.63
N GLU A 9 -6.75 34.05 10.41
CA GLU A 9 -7.14 32.95 9.54
C GLU A 9 -6.34 33.08 8.24
N PHE A 10 -5.67 32.00 7.86
CA PHE A 10 -4.93 31.94 6.61
C PHE A 10 -5.87 32.35 5.45
N PRO A 11 -5.46 33.23 4.52
CA PRO A 11 -6.36 33.72 3.47
C PRO A 11 -6.58 32.63 2.42
N ILE A 12 -7.45 31.67 2.73
CA ILE A 12 -7.88 30.58 1.84
C ILE A 12 -8.43 31.15 0.53
N SER A 13 -9.04 32.35 0.59
CA SER A 13 -9.53 33.08 -0.58
C SER A 13 -8.45 33.40 -1.61
N ASP A 14 -7.18 33.50 -1.21
CA ASP A 14 -6.06 33.90 -2.06
C ASP A 14 -5.29 32.69 -2.60
N LEU A 15 -5.64 31.46 -2.20
CA LEU A 15 -5.09 30.23 -2.78
C LEU A 15 -5.47 30.05 -4.25
N LEU A 16 -6.59 30.63 -4.66
CA LEU A 16 -7.05 30.64 -6.04
C LEU A 16 -7.22 32.11 -6.47
N PRO A 17 -6.55 32.59 -7.53
CA PRO A 17 -6.57 34.00 -7.93
C PRO A 17 -7.89 34.38 -8.62
N LYS A 18 -9.03 34.21 -7.94
CA LYS A 18 -10.39 34.41 -8.48
C LYS A 18 -10.68 35.87 -8.83
N LYS A 19 -10.04 36.81 -8.10
CA LYS A 19 -10.17 38.25 -8.35
C LYS A 19 -9.38 38.65 -9.58
N GLU A 20 -8.13 38.21 -9.67
CA GLU A 20 -7.17 38.54 -10.72
C GLU A 20 -7.58 37.92 -12.06
N THR A 21 -8.13 36.70 -12.03
CA THR A 21 -8.70 36.03 -13.22
C THR A 21 -10.06 36.59 -13.63
N GLY A 22 -10.65 37.50 -12.84
CA GLY A 22 -11.95 38.11 -13.13
C GLY A 22 -13.18 37.21 -12.92
N ILE A 23 -12.98 35.99 -12.39
CA ILE A 23 -14.06 35.00 -12.16
C ILE A 23 -15.19 35.60 -11.30
N THR A 24 -14.84 36.35 -10.26
CA THR A 24 -15.83 37.01 -9.39
C THR A 24 -16.72 37.98 -10.16
N SER A 25 -16.13 38.80 -11.03
CA SER A 25 -16.88 39.77 -11.85
C SER A 25 -17.77 39.05 -12.88
N PHE A 26 -17.23 37.98 -13.49
CA PHE A 26 -17.96 37.16 -14.45
C PHE A 26 -19.21 36.51 -13.84
N LEU A 27 -19.07 35.87 -12.68
CA LEU A 27 -20.20 35.23 -11.99
C LEU A 27 -21.21 36.25 -11.43
N ASN A 28 -20.77 37.44 -11.01
CA ASN A 28 -21.70 38.51 -10.64
C ASN A 28 -22.58 38.95 -11.82
N LYS A 29 -22.02 38.99 -13.04
CA LYS A 29 -22.75 39.35 -14.25
C LYS A 29 -23.61 38.20 -14.79
N TYR A 30 -23.13 36.96 -14.65
CA TYR A 30 -23.81 35.74 -15.12
C TYR A 30 -23.90 34.70 -14.00
N PRO A 31 -24.83 34.87 -13.03
CA PRO A 31 -24.88 34.04 -11.81
C PRO A 31 -25.09 32.54 -12.05
N ASN A 32 -25.63 32.16 -13.21
CA ASN A 32 -25.90 30.76 -13.56
C ASN A 32 -24.80 30.12 -14.41
N TYR A 33 -23.69 30.82 -14.68
CA TYR A 33 -22.59 30.34 -15.53
C TYR A 33 -21.47 29.77 -14.66
N ASP A 34 -21.84 28.94 -13.69
CA ASP A 34 -20.98 28.39 -12.63
C ASP A 34 -20.54 26.95 -12.90
N GLY A 35 -20.80 26.43 -14.11
CA GLY A 35 -20.42 25.09 -14.53
C GLY A 35 -21.45 24.00 -14.22
N ARG A 36 -22.65 24.36 -13.71
CA ARG A 36 -23.78 23.41 -13.64
C ARG A 36 -24.06 22.78 -15.01
N ASP A 37 -24.56 21.56 -14.99
CA ASP A 37 -24.89 20.76 -16.19
C ASP A 37 -23.69 20.51 -17.13
N THR A 38 -22.46 20.68 -16.64
CA THR A 38 -21.22 20.44 -17.38
C THR A 38 -20.36 19.38 -16.69
N VAL A 39 -19.83 18.42 -17.45
CA VAL A 39 -18.89 17.41 -16.98
C VAL A 39 -17.52 17.67 -17.60
N ILE A 40 -16.49 17.64 -16.78
CA ILE A 40 -15.09 17.83 -17.21
C ILE A 40 -14.34 16.52 -17.00
N ALA A 41 -13.69 16.03 -18.06
CA ALA A 41 -12.72 14.93 -17.96
C ALA A 41 -11.33 15.52 -17.67
N ILE A 42 -10.67 15.00 -16.63
CA ILE A 42 -9.30 15.37 -16.27
C ILE A 42 -8.39 14.19 -16.59
N LEU A 43 -7.47 14.37 -17.54
CA LEU A 43 -6.47 13.38 -17.92
C LEU A 43 -5.14 13.77 -17.30
N ASP A 44 -4.88 13.26 -16.10
CA ASP A 44 -3.69 13.55 -15.30
C ASP A 44 -3.29 12.29 -14.52
N SER A 45 -2.32 12.42 -13.64
CA SER A 45 -1.79 11.43 -12.69
C SER A 45 -2.76 10.98 -11.59
N GLY A 46 -3.94 11.63 -11.48
CA GLY A 46 -4.99 11.25 -10.54
C GLY A 46 -5.56 12.43 -9.76
N ILE A 47 -6.56 12.14 -8.93
CA ILE A 47 -7.26 13.13 -8.12
C ILE A 47 -7.77 12.49 -6.81
N ASP A 48 -7.69 13.25 -5.72
CA ASP A 48 -8.20 12.85 -4.41
C ASP A 48 -9.65 13.35 -4.20
N PRO A 49 -10.67 12.47 -4.22
CA PRO A 49 -12.06 12.85 -3.95
C PRO A 49 -12.29 13.26 -2.49
N GLY A 50 -11.40 12.91 -1.56
CA GLY A 50 -11.51 13.30 -0.15
C GLY A 50 -11.18 14.77 0.10
N ALA A 51 -10.51 15.45 -0.85
CA ALA A 51 -10.07 16.83 -0.68
C ALA A 51 -11.27 17.79 -0.51
N PRO A 52 -11.25 18.71 0.49
CA PRO A 52 -12.41 19.54 0.84
C PRO A 52 -13.03 20.36 -0.32
N GLY A 53 -12.24 20.76 -1.33
CA GLY A 53 -12.72 21.50 -2.50
C GLY A 53 -13.30 20.65 -3.65
N LEU A 54 -13.27 19.32 -3.49
CA LEU A 54 -13.64 18.32 -4.50
C LEU A 54 -14.77 17.39 -4.07
N GLN A 55 -15.33 17.57 -2.88
CA GLN A 55 -16.41 16.72 -2.38
C GLN A 55 -17.74 17.02 -3.07
N GLN A 56 -18.14 18.30 -3.09
CA GLN A 56 -19.44 18.72 -3.59
C GLN A 56 -19.36 19.86 -4.61
N THR A 57 -20.33 19.87 -5.52
CA THR A 57 -20.64 20.99 -6.41
C THR A 57 -21.46 22.05 -5.67
N ILE A 58 -21.69 23.20 -6.32
CA ILE A 58 -22.47 24.30 -5.74
C ILE A 58 -23.94 23.93 -5.48
N ASP A 59 -24.47 22.95 -6.21
CA ASP A 59 -25.81 22.37 -6.03
C ASP A 59 -25.84 21.14 -5.10
N GLY A 60 -24.75 20.90 -4.35
CA GLY A 60 -24.68 19.87 -3.31
C GLY A 60 -24.50 18.44 -3.83
N LYS A 61 -24.28 18.25 -5.13
CA LYS A 61 -24.02 16.93 -5.73
C LYS A 61 -22.57 16.53 -5.55
N ILE A 62 -22.27 15.24 -5.63
CA ILE A 62 -20.91 14.73 -5.62
C ILE A 62 -20.16 15.26 -6.86
N LYS A 63 -18.99 15.87 -6.65
CA LYS A 63 -18.24 16.55 -7.71
C LYS A 63 -17.37 15.61 -8.55
N ILE A 64 -16.82 14.55 -7.95
CA ILE A 64 -16.08 13.51 -8.69
C ILE A 64 -16.99 12.32 -8.91
N ILE A 65 -17.60 12.27 -10.10
CA ILE A 65 -18.55 11.23 -10.47
C ILE A 65 -17.89 9.94 -10.95
N GLU A 66 -16.67 10.02 -11.50
CA GLU A 66 -15.92 8.87 -12.02
C GLU A 66 -14.42 9.04 -11.83
N ARG A 67 -13.70 7.91 -11.72
CA ARG A 67 -12.23 7.89 -11.63
C ARG A 67 -11.67 6.58 -12.17
N PHE A 68 -10.82 6.68 -13.18
CA PHE A 68 -10.18 5.54 -13.82
C PHE A 68 -8.67 5.64 -13.74
N ASP A 69 -8.01 4.50 -13.55
CA ASP A 69 -6.59 4.34 -13.89
C ASP A 69 -6.50 3.72 -15.28
N CYS A 70 -6.14 4.54 -16.27
CA CYS A 70 -5.98 4.07 -17.65
C CYS A 70 -4.57 3.59 -17.97
N SER A 71 -3.65 3.56 -16.99
CA SER A 71 -2.29 3.07 -17.18
C SER A 71 -2.17 1.54 -17.11
N GLY A 72 -3.20 0.86 -16.58
CA GLY A 72 -3.18 -0.57 -16.27
C GLY A 72 -2.35 -0.93 -15.03
N CYS A 73 -1.77 0.07 -14.35
CA CYS A 73 -1.00 -0.13 -13.13
C CYS A 73 -1.84 -0.77 -12.02
N GLY A 74 -3.13 -0.42 -11.91
CA GLY A 74 -4.07 -1.01 -10.97
C GLY A 74 -4.60 -2.40 -11.35
N ASP A 75 -4.32 -2.91 -12.55
CA ASP A 75 -4.96 -4.15 -13.03
C ASP A 75 -4.56 -5.37 -12.19
N VAL A 76 -5.55 -6.24 -11.97
CA VAL A 76 -5.41 -7.50 -11.23
C VAL A 76 -6.00 -8.63 -12.07
N ASN A 77 -5.15 -9.54 -12.53
CA ASN A 77 -5.61 -10.76 -13.18
C ASN A 77 -6.24 -11.67 -12.13
N THR A 78 -7.46 -12.15 -12.41
CA THR A 78 -8.20 -13.01 -11.48
C THR A 78 -8.53 -14.36 -12.09
N VAL A 79 -8.60 -15.37 -11.23
CA VAL A 79 -9.09 -16.71 -11.58
C VAL A 79 -10.30 -17.05 -10.73
N SER A 80 -11.28 -17.73 -11.33
CA SER A 80 -12.49 -18.13 -10.63
C SER A 80 -12.25 -19.40 -9.83
N ILE A 81 -12.74 -19.43 -8.60
CA ILE A 81 -12.61 -20.54 -7.66
C ILE A 81 -13.93 -20.76 -6.91
N THR A 82 -14.12 -22.00 -6.46
CA THR A 82 -15.20 -22.35 -5.53
C THR A 82 -14.56 -22.68 -4.19
N PRO A 83 -15.05 -22.09 -3.08
CA PRO A 83 -14.50 -22.36 -1.76
C PRO A 83 -14.80 -23.79 -1.32
N LYS A 84 -13.92 -24.34 -0.49
CA LYS A 84 -14.07 -25.66 0.12
C LYS A 84 -14.21 -25.49 1.62
N GLU A 85 -15.30 -25.99 2.19
CA GLU A 85 -15.54 -25.96 3.65
C GLU A 85 -15.48 -24.54 4.26
N GLY A 86 -15.86 -23.50 3.49
CA GLY A 86 -15.80 -22.11 3.93
C GLY A 86 -14.42 -21.44 3.82
N TYR A 87 -13.47 -22.10 3.16
CA TYR A 87 -12.12 -21.58 2.91
C TYR A 87 -11.84 -21.37 1.43
N ILE A 88 -11.01 -20.36 1.16
CA ILE A 88 -10.41 -20.04 -0.13
C ILE A 88 -8.92 -20.34 -0.06
N GLU A 89 -8.39 -21.00 -1.08
CA GLU A 89 -6.95 -21.10 -1.30
C GLU A 89 -6.51 -19.98 -2.25
N THR A 90 -5.60 -19.12 -1.81
CA THR A 90 -5.10 -18.01 -2.61
C THR A 90 -4.08 -18.47 -3.65
N LEU A 91 -3.72 -17.57 -4.58
CA LEU A 91 -2.66 -17.85 -5.56
C LEU A 91 -1.28 -18.07 -4.90
N THR A 92 -1.09 -17.57 -3.68
CA THR A 92 0.10 -17.80 -2.86
C THR A 92 0.05 -19.11 -2.06
N GLY A 93 -1.05 -19.88 -2.15
CA GLY A 93 -1.26 -21.12 -1.40
C GLY A 93 -1.73 -20.92 0.04
N LYS A 94 -2.08 -19.70 0.45
CA LYS A 94 -2.65 -19.44 1.77
C LYS A 94 -4.10 -19.90 1.82
N LYS A 95 -4.51 -20.45 2.97
CA LYS A 95 -5.91 -20.80 3.23
C LYS A 95 -6.58 -19.69 4.04
N LEU A 96 -7.50 -18.97 3.42
CA LEU A 96 -8.22 -17.87 4.05
C LEU A 96 -9.66 -18.28 4.36
N LYS A 97 -10.12 -17.97 5.56
CA LYS A 97 -11.49 -18.26 5.99
C LYS A 97 -12.43 -17.16 5.48
N ILE A 98 -13.50 -17.55 4.80
CA ILE A 98 -14.53 -16.60 4.36
C ILE A 98 -15.31 -16.12 5.60
N PRO A 99 -15.42 -14.80 5.84
CA PRO A 99 -16.27 -14.26 6.88
C PRO A 99 -17.75 -14.63 6.65
N SER A 100 -18.43 -15.10 7.70
CA SER A 100 -19.80 -15.62 7.60
C SER A 100 -20.85 -14.56 7.23
N ASN A 101 -20.52 -13.28 7.37
CA ASN A 101 -21.36 -12.15 7.01
C ASN A 101 -21.28 -11.77 5.53
N TRP A 102 -20.35 -12.36 4.76
CA TRP A 102 -20.26 -12.11 3.32
C TRP A 102 -21.40 -12.81 2.60
N LYS A 103 -22.13 -12.05 1.77
CA LYS A 103 -23.15 -12.59 0.89
C LYS A 103 -22.50 -12.91 -0.45
N ASN A 104 -22.73 -14.10 -0.96
CA ASN A 104 -22.34 -14.49 -2.32
C ASN A 104 -23.30 -15.61 -2.77
N PRO A 105 -24.41 -15.26 -3.43
CA PRO A 105 -25.43 -16.24 -3.82
C PRO A 105 -24.92 -17.24 -4.87
N GLU A 106 -23.95 -16.85 -5.70
CA GLU A 106 -23.37 -17.74 -6.71
C GLU A 106 -22.37 -18.73 -6.12
N GLY A 107 -21.80 -18.44 -4.96
CA GLY A 107 -20.77 -19.27 -4.32
C GLY A 107 -19.44 -19.30 -5.09
N ILE A 108 -19.27 -18.44 -6.09
CA ILE A 108 -18.06 -18.31 -6.90
C ILE A 108 -17.29 -17.08 -6.46
N TYR A 109 -16.00 -17.24 -6.21
CA TYR A 109 -15.08 -16.14 -5.92
C TYR A 109 -14.06 -16.01 -7.03
N ARG A 110 -13.55 -14.80 -7.24
CA ARG A 110 -12.42 -14.51 -8.11
C ARG A 110 -11.26 -14.09 -7.24
N ILE A 111 -10.14 -14.80 -7.38
CA ILE A 111 -8.91 -14.49 -6.64
C ILE A 111 -7.88 -13.90 -7.58
N GLY A 112 -7.20 -12.86 -7.11
CA GLY A 112 -6.07 -12.25 -7.77
C GLY A 112 -5.00 -11.87 -6.77
N GLN A 113 -3.90 -11.34 -7.28
CA GLN A 113 -2.76 -10.92 -6.47
C GLN A 113 -2.28 -9.56 -6.95
N LYS A 114 -1.92 -8.68 -6.01
CA LYS A 114 -1.31 -7.39 -6.34
C LYS A 114 -0.08 -7.12 -5.47
N ASN A 115 1.05 -6.88 -6.12
CA ASN A 115 2.23 -6.36 -5.44
C ASN A 115 2.04 -4.87 -5.14
N ALA A 116 2.23 -4.46 -3.88
CA ALA A 116 1.99 -3.07 -3.51
C ALA A 116 2.96 -2.11 -4.20
N PHE A 117 4.20 -2.53 -4.46
CA PHE A 117 5.18 -1.69 -5.11
C PHE A 117 4.78 -1.36 -6.55
N ASP A 118 4.01 -2.21 -7.23
CA ASP A 118 3.54 -1.90 -8.59
C ASP A 118 2.69 -0.64 -8.61
N LEU A 119 1.92 -0.37 -7.54
CA LEU A 119 1.05 0.79 -7.40
C LEU A 119 1.80 2.11 -7.14
N TYR A 120 3.10 2.05 -6.82
CA TYR A 120 3.87 3.22 -6.40
C TYR A 120 4.66 3.85 -7.55
N PRO A 121 4.62 5.18 -7.70
CA PRO A 121 5.58 5.90 -8.52
C PRO A 121 7.02 5.63 -8.06
N ASP A 122 8.01 5.72 -8.95
CA ASP A 122 9.39 5.29 -8.69
C ASP A 122 9.99 5.89 -7.42
N ARG A 123 9.83 7.20 -7.21
CA ARG A 123 10.33 7.89 -6.00
C ARG A 123 9.70 7.35 -4.71
N LEU A 124 8.40 7.03 -4.75
CA LEU A 124 7.71 6.45 -3.60
C LEU A 124 8.17 5.01 -3.39
N LYS A 125 8.31 4.23 -4.47
CA LYS A 125 8.79 2.84 -4.46
C LYS A 125 10.19 2.75 -3.83
N GLU A 126 11.13 3.61 -4.21
CA GLU A 126 12.48 3.65 -3.63
C GLU A 126 12.45 3.94 -2.13
N ARG A 127 11.68 4.95 -1.72
CA ARG A 127 11.52 5.31 -0.31
C ARG A 127 10.92 4.14 0.49
N MET A 128 9.85 3.54 -0.03
CA MET A 128 9.19 2.40 0.61
C MET A 128 10.13 1.19 0.72
N LYS A 129 10.90 0.87 -0.32
CA LYS A 129 11.91 -0.19 -0.26
C LYS A 129 13.00 0.07 0.79
N SER A 130 13.46 1.33 0.91
CA SER A 130 14.43 1.71 1.93
C SER A 130 13.87 1.51 3.34
N ASP A 131 12.64 1.96 3.58
CA ASP A 131 11.99 1.83 4.88
C ASP A 131 11.68 0.37 5.23
N TYR A 132 11.25 -0.44 4.26
CA TYR A 132 11.06 -1.89 4.41
C TYR A 132 12.36 -2.61 4.78
N LYS A 133 13.45 -2.34 4.06
CA LYS A 133 14.76 -2.92 4.36
C LYS A 133 15.20 -2.59 5.79
N LYS A 134 15.06 -1.33 6.22
CA LYS A 134 15.40 -0.93 7.59
C LYS A 134 14.60 -1.70 8.64
N LYS A 135 13.29 -1.84 8.43
CA LYS A 135 12.37 -2.44 9.39
C LYS A 135 12.49 -3.97 9.46
N HIS A 136 12.64 -4.64 8.33
CA HIS A 136 12.54 -6.10 8.24
C HIS A 136 13.88 -6.80 8.09
N TRP A 137 14.91 -6.12 7.58
CA TRP A 137 16.21 -6.72 7.27
C TRP A 137 17.34 -6.18 8.15
N ASP A 138 17.58 -4.86 8.15
CA ASP A 138 18.81 -4.27 8.69
C ASP A 138 19.03 -4.61 10.17
N GLU A 139 17.98 -4.58 10.99
CA GLU A 139 18.10 -4.86 12.42
C GLU A 139 18.54 -6.31 12.69
N ASN A 140 17.84 -7.27 12.09
CA ASN A 140 18.12 -8.69 12.29
C ASN A 140 19.43 -9.11 11.65
N HIS A 141 19.72 -8.59 10.45
CA HIS A 141 20.95 -8.86 9.74
C HIS A 141 22.16 -8.33 10.51
N ARG A 142 22.10 -7.10 11.03
CA ARG A 142 23.19 -6.52 11.82
C ARG A 142 23.44 -7.30 13.12
N LYS A 143 22.38 -7.78 13.79
CA LYS A 143 22.52 -8.65 14.96
C LYS A 143 23.25 -9.95 14.59
N ALA A 144 22.82 -10.64 13.55
CA ALA A 144 23.45 -11.88 13.08
C ALA A 144 24.93 -11.69 12.72
N VAL A 145 25.27 -10.60 12.02
CA VAL A 145 26.67 -10.25 11.69
C VAL A 145 27.49 -9.98 12.96
N SER A 146 26.92 -9.24 13.91
CA SER A 146 27.58 -8.94 15.18
C SER A 146 27.82 -10.19 16.02
N ASP A 147 26.88 -11.13 16.03
CA ASP A 147 26.99 -12.38 16.80
C ASP A 147 28.08 -13.28 16.21
N VAL A 148 28.10 -13.50 14.88
CA VAL A 148 29.14 -14.29 14.22
C VAL A 148 30.53 -13.63 14.39
N SER A 149 30.60 -12.30 14.28
CA SER A 149 31.87 -11.58 14.48
C SER A 149 32.39 -11.69 15.92
N ARG A 150 31.48 -11.69 16.91
CA ARG A 150 31.82 -11.92 18.32
C ARG A 150 32.31 -13.34 18.55
N GLU A 151 31.60 -14.34 18.03
CA GLU A 151 32.00 -15.76 18.12
C GLU A 151 33.39 -15.99 17.52
N LEU A 152 33.68 -15.40 16.36
CA LEU A 152 34.98 -15.51 15.70
C LEU A 152 36.10 -14.84 16.52
N ALA A 153 35.84 -13.66 17.10
CA ALA A 153 36.80 -12.98 17.97
C ALA A 153 37.06 -13.76 19.28
N GLU A 154 36.03 -14.36 19.87
CA GLU A 154 36.16 -15.24 21.04
C GLU A 154 36.95 -16.50 20.71
N PHE A 155 36.73 -17.09 19.52
CA PHE A 155 37.49 -18.23 19.03
C PHE A 155 38.98 -17.87 18.89
N ASP A 156 39.30 -16.76 18.24
CA ASP A 156 40.69 -16.31 18.05
C ASP A 156 41.37 -15.96 19.38
N THR A 157 40.62 -15.42 20.36
CA THR A 157 41.13 -15.14 21.70
C THR A 157 41.48 -16.42 22.47
N LYS A 158 40.64 -17.47 22.34
CA LYS A 158 40.88 -18.79 22.95
C LYS A 158 42.01 -19.55 22.25
N HIS A 159 42.23 -19.29 20.97
CA HIS A 159 43.23 -19.98 20.15
C HIS A 159 44.23 -19.00 19.50
N PRO A 160 45.10 -18.34 20.30
CA PRO A 160 46.05 -17.35 19.78
C PRO A 160 47.08 -17.92 18.80
N ASN A 161 47.32 -19.25 18.82
CA ASN A 161 48.17 -19.94 17.84
C ASN A 161 47.32 -20.75 16.84
N ASN A 162 47.02 -20.16 15.69
CA ASN A 162 46.29 -20.81 14.59
C ASN A 162 46.99 -22.08 14.04
N SER A 163 48.28 -22.25 14.28
CA SER A 163 49.07 -23.41 13.82
C SER A 163 48.90 -24.67 14.68
N SER A 164 48.37 -24.55 15.90
CA SER A 164 48.18 -25.67 16.83
C SER A 164 46.73 -26.15 16.96
N LEU A 165 45.83 -25.67 16.09
CA LEU A 165 44.41 -26.07 16.10
C LEU A 165 44.25 -27.56 15.76
N THR A 166 43.42 -28.25 16.53
CA THR A 166 42.91 -29.58 16.21
C THR A 166 42.07 -29.55 14.93
N SER A 167 41.85 -30.71 14.31
CA SER A 167 41.00 -30.80 13.12
C SER A 167 39.57 -30.31 13.37
N ALA A 168 39.03 -30.50 14.58
CA ALA A 168 37.70 -30.04 14.96
C ALA A 168 37.64 -28.50 15.07
N GLU A 169 38.62 -27.88 15.72
CA GLU A 169 38.69 -26.43 15.88
C GLU A 169 38.92 -25.71 14.54
N LYS A 170 39.70 -26.31 13.61
CA LYS A 170 39.82 -25.79 12.24
C LYS A 170 38.47 -25.74 11.53
N LEU A 171 37.70 -26.83 11.62
CA LEU A 171 36.37 -26.91 11.02
C LEU A 171 35.40 -25.89 11.65
N GLU A 172 35.50 -25.65 12.95
CA GLU A 172 34.71 -24.63 13.65
C GLU A 172 35.03 -23.22 13.14
N LYS A 173 36.33 -22.89 13.00
CA LYS A 173 36.76 -21.61 12.44
C LYS A 173 36.31 -21.43 10.99
N GLU A 174 36.54 -22.42 10.13
CA GLU A 174 36.07 -22.41 8.74
C GLU A 174 34.55 -22.21 8.65
N ASN A 175 33.78 -22.82 9.54
CA ASN A 175 32.33 -22.64 9.60
C ASN A 175 31.93 -21.22 10.02
N LEU A 176 32.63 -20.60 10.98
CA LEU A 176 32.38 -19.20 11.37
C LEU A 176 32.72 -18.22 10.24
N GLU A 177 33.84 -18.42 9.55
CA GLU A 177 34.24 -17.65 8.37
C GLU A 177 33.21 -17.82 7.24
N ALA A 178 32.78 -19.06 6.97
CA ALA A 178 31.75 -19.35 5.98
C ALA A 178 30.40 -18.68 6.33
N LYS A 179 29.99 -18.67 7.60
CA LYS A 179 28.79 -17.94 8.06
C LYS A 179 28.93 -16.45 7.79
N GLN A 180 30.08 -15.85 8.08
CA GLN A 180 30.34 -14.43 7.83
C GLN A 180 30.25 -14.11 6.33
N ASP A 181 30.83 -14.95 5.47
CA ASP A 181 30.76 -14.81 4.03
C ASP A 181 29.34 -14.94 3.49
N VAL A 182 28.57 -15.91 4.01
CA VAL A 182 27.15 -16.08 3.66
C VAL A 182 26.35 -14.85 4.05
N LEU A 183 26.53 -14.32 5.25
CA LEU A 183 25.86 -13.09 5.69
C LEU A 183 26.24 -11.90 4.79
N ALA A 184 27.52 -11.69 4.51
CA ALA A 184 27.97 -10.62 3.62
C ALA A 184 27.40 -10.75 2.19
N ASN A 185 27.26 -11.98 1.70
CA ASN A 185 26.66 -12.24 0.40
C ASN A 185 25.16 -11.99 0.38
N TYR A 186 24.44 -12.32 1.46
CA TYR A 186 23.02 -12.01 1.59
C TYR A 186 22.75 -10.50 1.59
N GLU A 187 23.58 -9.70 2.25
CA GLU A 187 23.46 -8.23 2.23
C GLU A 187 23.67 -7.67 0.82
N LYS A 188 24.73 -8.13 0.12
CA LYS A 188 25.04 -7.69 -1.26
C LYS A 188 23.94 -8.07 -2.25
N LYS A 189 23.31 -9.23 -2.07
CA LYS A 189 22.26 -9.76 -2.94
C LYS A 189 20.86 -9.51 -2.38
N TYR A 190 20.71 -8.62 -1.41
CA TYR A 190 19.42 -8.33 -0.80
C TYR A 190 18.42 -7.87 -1.86
N HIS A 191 17.32 -8.60 -1.97
CA HIS A 191 16.21 -8.27 -2.83
C HIS A 191 14.92 -8.62 -2.10
N ASP A 192 14.08 -7.62 -1.91
CA ASP A 192 12.76 -7.78 -1.33
C ASP A 192 11.72 -7.40 -2.40
N PRO A 193 10.88 -8.36 -2.85
CA PRO A 193 9.82 -8.08 -3.80
C PRO A 193 8.73 -7.18 -3.20
N GLY A 194 8.71 -6.96 -1.90
CA GLY A 194 7.73 -6.15 -1.20
C GLY A 194 6.48 -6.91 -0.79
N PRO A 195 5.54 -6.22 -0.14
CA PRO A 195 4.30 -6.81 0.32
C PRO A 195 3.41 -7.15 -0.88
N VAL A 196 2.72 -8.29 -0.76
CA VAL A 196 1.83 -8.78 -1.79
C VAL A 196 0.47 -9.06 -1.17
N TYR A 197 -0.55 -8.44 -1.76
CA TYR A 197 -1.93 -8.52 -1.29
C TYR A 197 -2.70 -9.56 -2.10
N ASP A 198 -3.47 -10.37 -1.39
CA ASP A 198 -4.46 -11.26 -1.99
C ASP A 198 -5.75 -10.44 -2.20
N CYS A 199 -6.25 -10.42 -3.44
CA CYS A 199 -7.48 -9.72 -3.82
C CYS A 199 -8.59 -10.72 -4.05
N ILE A 200 -9.72 -10.54 -3.38
CA ILE A 200 -10.88 -11.43 -3.45
C ILE A 200 -12.06 -10.63 -3.95
N LEU A 201 -12.58 -11.01 -5.11
CA LEU A 201 -13.70 -10.36 -5.77
C LEU A 201 -14.87 -11.35 -5.85
N PHE A 202 -16.07 -10.91 -5.50
CA PHE A 202 -17.29 -11.70 -5.60
C PHE A 202 -18.49 -10.78 -5.83
N HIS A 203 -19.60 -11.37 -6.27
CA HIS A 203 -20.86 -10.67 -6.42
C HIS A 203 -21.72 -10.94 -5.18
N ASP A 204 -22.20 -9.89 -4.50
CA ASP A 204 -22.96 -10.06 -3.25
C ASP A 204 -24.46 -10.34 -3.46
N GLY A 205 -24.90 -10.30 -4.72
CA GLY A 205 -26.29 -10.42 -5.15
C GLY A 205 -26.80 -9.13 -5.78
N ASP A 206 -26.23 -7.99 -5.40
CA ASP A 206 -26.60 -6.66 -5.89
C ASP A 206 -25.46 -6.00 -6.69
N LYS A 207 -24.21 -6.18 -6.26
CA LYS A 207 -23.02 -5.56 -6.86
C LYS A 207 -21.76 -6.40 -6.72
N TRP A 208 -20.73 -6.02 -7.48
CA TRP A 208 -19.39 -6.51 -7.26
C TRP A 208 -18.76 -5.89 -6.01
N VAL A 209 -18.15 -6.77 -5.20
CA VAL A 209 -17.48 -6.42 -3.96
C VAL A 209 -16.08 -7.03 -3.96
N CYS A 210 -15.09 -6.22 -3.63
CA CYS A 210 -13.70 -6.60 -3.51
C CYS A 210 -13.23 -6.48 -2.06
N CYS A 211 -12.55 -7.51 -1.58
CA CYS A 211 -11.76 -7.50 -0.36
C CYS A 211 -10.28 -7.58 -0.75
N ILE A 212 -9.48 -6.64 -0.25
CA ILE A 212 -8.02 -6.67 -0.41
C ILE A 212 -7.44 -7.04 0.95
N ASP A 213 -6.71 -8.15 1.03
CA ASP A 213 -6.09 -8.57 2.28
C ASP A 213 -4.87 -7.69 2.60
N THR A 214 -5.11 -6.63 3.37
CA THR A 214 -4.06 -5.75 3.92
C THR A 214 -3.73 -6.08 5.38
N SER A 215 -4.28 -7.16 5.93
CA SER A 215 -4.12 -7.53 7.34
C SER A 215 -2.75 -8.12 7.66
N GLU A 216 -2.07 -8.66 6.63
CA GLU A 216 -0.82 -9.43 6.73
C GLU A 216 -0.91 -10.72 7.58
N ASP A 217 -2.05 -10.98 8.25
CA ASP A 217 -2.30 -12.17 9.07
C ASP A 217 -3.32 -13.14 8.45
N GLY A 218 -3.94 -12.76 7.32
CA GLY A 218 -4.90 -13.59 6.58
C GLY A 218 -6.32 -13.54 7.15
N ASP A 219 -6.61 -12.61 8.07
CA ASP A 219 -7.95 -12.41 8.61
C ASP A 219 -8.77 -11.46 7.74
N LEU A 220 -9.55 -12.05 6.83
CA LEU A 220 -10.45 -11.33 5.94
C LEU A 220 -11.53 -10.53 6.67
N SER A 221 -11.84 -10.82 7.94
CA SER A 221 -12.85 -10.07 8.69
C SER A 221 -12.37 -8.68 9.10
N LYS A 222 -11.05 -8.46 9.16
CA LYS A 222 -10.43 -7.16 9.45
C LYS A 222 -10.29 -6.27 8.21
N CYS A 223 -10.52 -6.83 7.03
CA CYS A 223 -10.31 -6.14 5.76
C CYS A 223 -11.60 -5.44 5.31
N PRO A 224 -11.53 -4.18 4.85
CA PRO A 224 -12.68 -3.47 4.35
C PRO A 224 -13.17 -4.09 3.03
N LEU A 225 -14.49 -4.13 2.87
CA LEU A 225 -15.13 -4.45 1.60
C LEU A 225 -15.33 -3.18 0.78
N VAL A 226 -14.81 -3.18 -0.44
CA VAL A 226 -14.88 -2.06 -1.37
C VAL A 226 -15.77 -2.44 -2.54
N GLY A 227 -16.72 -1.58 -2.89
CA GLY A 227 -17.58 -1.75 -4.06
C GLY A 227 -17.07 -0.98 -5.28
N GLU A 228 -17.80 -1.11 -6.39
CA GLU A 228 -17.58 -0.28 -7.57
C GLU A 228 -17.78 1.21 -7.23
N TYR A 229 -16.82 2.04 -7.67
CA TYR A 229 -16.81 3.48 -7.34
C TYR A 229 -18.11 4.19 -7.77
N MET A 230 -18.59 3.88 -8.98
CA MET A 230 -19.82 4.45 -9.54
C MET A 230 -21.06 4.14 -8.69
N LEU A 231 -21.15 2.92 -8.12
CA LEU A 231 -22.32 2.50 -7.34
C LEU A 231 -22.31 3.06 -5.91
N LEU A 232 -21.13 3.31 -5.35
CA LEU A 232 -20.98 3.88 -4.00
C LEU A 232 -21.53 5.32 -3.92
N ILE A 233 -21.41 6.08 -5.01
CA ILE A 233 -21.91 7.45 -5.13
C ILE A 233 -23.44 7.50 -5.09
N ASN A 234 -24.12 6.50 -5.68
CA ASN A 234 -25.58 6.44 -5.74
C ASN A 234 -26.25 5.95 -4.45
N MET A 235 -25.49 5.38 -3.50
CA MET A 235 -26.01 4.92 -2.19
C MET A 235 -26.03 6.02 -1.12
N SER A 236 -25.51 7.22 -1.42
CA SER A 236 -25.44 8.35 -0.48
C SER A 236 -26.44 9.48 -0.81
N LEU A 237 -27.43 9.19 -1.67
CA LEU A 237 -28.56 10.07 -2.01
C LEU A 237 -29.85 9.58 -1.36
#